data_AF-A0A1W1EEK0-F1
#
_entry.id   AF-A0A1W1EEK0-F1
#
_cell.length_a   1.000
_cell.length_b   1.000
_cell.length_c   1.000
_cell.angle_alpha   90.00
_cell.angle_beta   90.00
_cell.angle_gamma   90.00
#
_symmetry.space_group_name_H-M   'P 1'
#
loop_
_entity.id
_entity.type
_entity.pdbx_description
1 polymer ?
#
loop_
_entity_poly.entity_id
_entity_poly.type
_entity_poly.pdbx_seq_one_letter_code
_entity_poly.pdbx_strand_id
1 'polypeptide(L)' 'MLENLMGAVPSLRSIDVGVNFIEADRAMDLSLIAVFEGKEGLDTYDAHPEHQKVVTFIKSVVEYSKASDYMRD' A
#
# COMPACT_ATOMS: atom_id res chain seq x y z
N MET A 1 2.55 -10.57 -3.44
CA MET A 1 3.26 -9.42 -4.06
C MET A 1 3.12 -8.15 -3.22
N LEU A 2 1.92 -7.75 -2.80
CA LEU A 2 1.72 -6.74 -1.73
C LEU A 2 1.46 -7.40 -0.37
N GLU A 3 0.59 -8.41 -0.34
CA GLU A 3 0.24 -9.14 0.89
C GLU A 3 1.43 -9.82 1.56
N ASN A 4 2.45 -10.22 0.78
CA ASN A 4 3.69 -10.83 1.28
C ASN A 4 4.52 -9.87 2.17
N LEU A 5 4.19 -8.57 2.19
CA LEU A 5 4.79 -7.63 3.13
C LEU A 5 4.33 -7.90 4.58
N MET A 6 3.17 -8.56 4.76
CA MET A 6 2.76 -9.06 6.07
C MET A 6 3.76 -10.09 6.57
N GLY A 7 4.30 -9.84 7.76
CA GLY A 7 5.36 -10.64 8.36
C GLY A 7 6.78 -10.31 7.87
N ALA A 8 6.94 -9.71 6.69
CA ALA A 8 8.23 -9.24 6.19
C ALA A 8 8.58 -7.82 6.66
N VAL A 9 7.57 -6.96 6.88
CA VAL A 9 7.74 -5.60 7.40
C VAL A 9 7.13 -5.52 8.80
N PRO A 10 7.92 -5.48 9.88
CA PRO A 10 7.38 -5.59 11.24
C PRO A 10 6.42 -4.47 11.67
N SER A 11 6.53 -3.27 11.07
CA SER A 11 5.66 -2.14 11.40
C SER A 11 4.27 -2.23 10.77
N LEU A 12 4.08 -3.06 9.73
CA LEU A 12 2.81 -3.26 9.05
C LEU A 12 1.88 -4.11 9.92
N ARG A 13 0.74 -3.54 10.33
CA ARG A 13 -0.24 -4.24 11.20
C ARG A 13 -1.28 -5.02 10.45
N SER A 14 -1.76 -4.45 9.35
CA SER A 14 -2.62 -5.15 8.41
C SER A 14 -2.44 -4.59 7.02
N ILE A 15 -2.78 -5.41 6.03
CA ILE A 15 -2.86 -5.03 4.64
C ILE A 15 -4.11 -5.68 4.04
N ASP A 16 -4.86 -4.92 3.26
CA ASP A 16 -6.02 -5.39 2.51
C ASP A 16 -5.88 -4.91 1.06
N VAL A 17 -6.09 -5.81 0.11
CA VAL A 17 -5.90 -5.55 -1.33
C VAL A 17 -7.16 -5.99 -2.07
N GLY A 18 -7.76 -5.05 -2.80
CA GLY A 18 -8.97 -5.30 -3.57
C GLY A 18 -8.80 -4.91 -5.04
N VAL A 19 -9.42 -5.68 -5.94
CA VAL A 19 -9.55 -5.32 -7.35
C VAL A 19 -10.89 -4.62 -7.57
N ASN A 20 -10.86 -3.54 -8.32
CA ASN A 20 -12.07 -2.80 -8.66
C ASN A 20 -13.02 -3.64 -9.54
N PHE A 21 -14.32 -3.47 -9.30
CA PHE A 21 -15.37 -4.17 -10.05
C PHE A 21 -16.35 -3.23 -10.75
N ILE A 22 -16.22 -1.91 -10.55
CA ILE A 22 -17.10 -0.92 -11.17
C ILE A 22 -16.46 -0.29 -12.40
N GLU A 23 -17.28 0.06 -13.38
CA GLU A 23 -16.85 0.83 -14.55
C GLU A 23 -17.25 2.30 -14.36
N ALA A 24 -16.28 3.14 -13.98
CA ALA A 24 -16.49 4.57 -13.77
C ALA A 24 -15.18 5.36 -13.98
N ASP A 25 -15.26 6.56 -14.56
CA ASP A 25 -14.09 7.41 -14.84
C ASP A 25 -13.24 7.76 -13.60
N ARG A 26 -13.87 7.74 -12.42
CA ARG A 26 -13.19 8.01 -11.15
C ARG A 26 -12.64 6.76 -10.45
N ALA A 27 -12.85 5.57 -11.03
CA ALA A 27 -12.40 4.32 -10.46
C ALA A 27 -10.90 4.10 -10.75
N MET A 28 -10.21 3.46 -9.80
CA MET A 28 -8.87 2.91 -10.00
C MET A 28 -8.99 1.40 -10.20
N ASP A 29 -7.97 0.74 -10.75
CA ASP A 29 -8.02 -0.72 -10.98
C ASP A 29 -7.86 -1.56 -9.69
N LEU A 30 -7.12 -1.00 -8.72
CA LEU A 30 -6.75 -1.68 -7.48
C LEU A 30 -6.84 -0.71 -6.30
N SER A 31 -7.25 -1.22 -5.14
CA SER A 31 -7.23 -0.53 -3.86
C SER A 31 -6.37 -1.29 -2.86
N LEU A 32 -5.69 -0.53 -2.01
CA LEU A 32 -4.84 -1.03 -0.94
C LEU A 32 -5.15 -0.23 0.33
N ILE A 33 -5.34 -0.92 1.44
CA ILE A 33 -5.36 -0.31 2.78
C ILE A 33 -4.27 -0.96 3.61
N ALA A 34 -3.39 -0.15 4.18
CA ALA A 34 -2.38 -0.59 5.14
C ALA A 34 -2.58 0.13 6.47
N VAL A 35 -2.42 -0.58 7.58
CA VAL A 35 -2.57 -0.03 8.94
C VAL A 35 -1.25 -0.13 9.69
N PHE A 36 -0.95 0.92 10.46
CA PHE A 36 0.25 1.07 11.27
C PHE A 36 -0.14 1.60 12.66
N GLU A 37 0.71 1.43 13.67
CA GLU A 37 0.50 2.00 15.02
C GLU A 37 0.53 3.54 15.04
N GLY A 38 1.04 4.16 13.98
CA GLY A 38 1.14 5.61 13.86
C GLY A 38 2.10 5.99 12.73
N LYS A 39 2.42 7.29 12.67
CA LYS A 39 3.24 7.85 11.59
C LYS A 39 4.63 7.21 11.51
N GLU A 40 5.27 6.95 12.65
CA GLU A 40 6.60 6.32 12.68
C GLU A 40 6.57 4.90 12.08
N GLY A 41 5.48 4.16 12.29
CA GLY A 41 5.29 2.83 11.71
C GLY A 41 5.15 2.90 10.18
N LEU A 42 4.44 3.90 9.67
CA LEU A 42 4.33 4.21 8.24
C LEU A 42 5.69 4.61 7.67
N ASP A 43 6.40 5.56 8.30
CA ASP A 43 7.73 6.02 7.84
C ASP A 43 8.72 4.84 7.77
N THR A 44 8.67 3.93 8.75
CA THR A 44 9.48 2.70 8.78
C THR A 44 9.11 1.75 7.63
N TYR A 45 7.81 1.58 7.36
CA TYR A 45 7.33 0.74 6.26
C TYR A 45 7.75 1.30 4.90
N ASP A 46 7.61 2.62 4.72
CA ASP A 46 7.97 3.31 3.49
C ASP A 46 9.43 3.10 3.13
N ALA A 47 10.34 3.23 4.10
CA ALA A 47 11.77 3.02 3.89
C ALA A 47 12.19 1.54 3.80
N HIS A 48 11.31 0.59 4.11
CA HIS A 48 11.70 -0.82 4.25
C HIS A 48 12.14 -1.45 2.91
N PRO A 49 13.26 -2.18 2.84
CA PRO A 49 13.77 -2.75 1.59
C PRO A 49 12.79 -3.66 0.85
N GLU A 50 12.02 -4.49 1.58
CA GLU A 50 11.00 -5.34 0.98
C GLU A 50 9.86 -4.53 0.36
N HIS A 51 9.43 -3.43 1.01
CA HIS A 51 8.44 -2.53 0.44
C HIS A 51 8.99 -1.84 -0.82
N GLN A 52 10.25 -1.38 -0.79
CA GLN A 52 10.89 -0.75 -1.93
C GLN A 52 10.97 -1.66 -3.17
N LYS A 53 11.20 -2.97 -3.00
CA LYS A 53 11.14 -3.94 -4.11
C LYS A 53 9.76 -3.96 -4.77
N VAL A 54 8.69 -3.92 -3.97
CA VAL A 54 7.31 -3.88 -4.47
C VAL A 54 7.02 -2.56 -5.18
N VAL A 55 7.46 -1.44 -4.61
CA VAL A 55 7.34 -0.10 -5.23
C VAL A 55 8.04 -0.07 -6.59
N THR A 56 9.26 -0.63 -6.70
CA THR A 56 9.98 -0.71 -7.97
C THR A 56 9.18 -1.47 -9.03
N PHE A 57 8.59 -2.62 -8.67
CA PHE A 57 7.75 -3.36 -9.59
C PHE A 57 6.50 -2.57 -10.00
N ILE A 58 5.76 -2.01 -9.03
CA ILE A 58 4.52 -1.27 -9.31
C ILE A 58 4.79 -0.09 -10.24
N LYS A 59 5.86 0.68 -10.01
CA LYS A 59 6.25 1.81 -10.87
C LYS A 59 6.56 1.40 -12.31
N SER A 60 6.89 0.13 -12.56
CA SER A 60 7.17 -0.36 -13.92
C SER A 60 5.91 -0.73 -14.71
N VAL A 61 4.77 -0.88 -14.04
CA VAL A 61 3.51 -1.36 -14.66
C VAL A 61 2.33 -0.40 -14.49
N VAL A 62 2.40 0.55 -13.56
CA VAL A 62 1.31 1.47 -13.26
C VAL A 62 1.35 2.70 -14.17
N GLU A 63 0.18 3.14 -14.64
CA GLU A 63 0.06 4.43 -15.33
C GLU A 63 0.09 5.60 -14.33
N TYR A 64 -0.70 5.52 -13.26
CA TYR A 64 -0.67 6.45 -12.15
C TYR A 64 -1.24 5.83 -10.87
N SER A 65 -0.94 6.44 -9.72
CA SER A 65 -1.52 6.07 -8.43
C SER A 65 -1.89 7.31 -7.63
N LYS A 66 -2.79 7.14 -6.67
CA LYS A 66 -3.19 8.17 -5.70
C LYS A 66 -3.13 7.56 -4.31
N ALA A 67 -2.72 8.35 -3.33
CA ALA A 67 -2.59 7.93 -1.94
C ALA A 67 -3.19 8.97 -1.01
N SER A 68 -3.64 8.52 0.15
CA SER A 68 -4.09 9.38 1.25
C SER A 68 -3.70 8.72 2.56
N ASP A 69 -2.75 9.35 3.26
CA ASP A 69 -2.38 8.96 4.62
C ASP A 69 -3.22 9.78 5.60
N TYR A 70 -3.77 9.12 6.62
CA TYR A 70 -4.66 9.76 7.57
C TYR A 70 -4.52 9.14 8.96
N MET A 71 -4.87 9.92 9.98
CA MET A 71 -5.04 9.46 11.36
C MET A 71 -6.52 9.26 11.65
N ARG A 72 -6.86 8.31 12.51
CA ARG A 72 -8.21 8.11 13.05
C ARG A 72 -8.15 8.42 14.54
N ASP A 73 -9.11 9.20 15.03
CA ASP A 73 -9.29 9.49 16.46
C ASP A 73 -9.81 8.26 17.24
#